data_AF-A0A5C8TCR2-F1
#
_entry.id   AF-A0A5C8TCR2-F1
#
_cell.length_a   1.000
_cell.length_b   1.000
_cell.length_c   1.000
_cell.angle_alpha   90.00
_cell.angle_beta   90.00
_cell.angle_gamma   90.00
#
_symmetry.space_group_name_H-M   'P 1'
#
loop_
_entity.id
_entity.type
_entity.pdbx_description
1 polymer ?
#
loop_
_entity_poly.entity_id
_entity_poly.type
_entity_poly.pdbx_seq_one_letter_code
_entity_poly.pdbx_strand_id
1 'polypeptide(L)'
;MSSTLGAAQVTAGYQAATGPDAADEPDRLARWTDGYRPEPGRPDEYRDADGRPRGAWPRLLERLARLSEPEIMARFVSAERHIRDTGISFRIYGDQREHAWPLGSLPLVIEAAEWRSLSAGLIQRAELMEAVLADVYGPG
;
A
#
# COMPACT_ATOMS: atom_id res chain seq x y z
N MET A 1 -31.01 -1.30 30.67
CA MET A 1 -30.35 -2.61 30.80
C MET A 1 -29.20 -2.63 29.82
N SER A 2 -28.07 -2.05 30.22
CA SER A 2 -26.82 -2.08 29.46
C SER A 2 -26.03 -3.29 29.92
N SER A 3 -25.59 -4.12 28.98
CA SER A 3 -24.64 -5.20 29.26
C SER A 3 -23.40 -5.00 28.40
N THR A 4 -22.29 -4.92 29.12
CA THR A 4 -20.88 -4.74 28.76
C THR A 4 -20.31 -6.00 28.12
N LEU A 5 -19.28 -5.86 27.26
CA LEU A 5 -18.16 -6.78 26.99
C LEU A 5 -17.34 -6.13 25.85
N GLY A 6 -16.06 -5.83 25.91
CA GLY A 6 -14.96 -6.16 26.81
C GLY A 6 -13.68 -5.85 26.03
N ALA A 7 -13.35 -4.57 25.87
CA ALA A 7 -12.21 -4.10 25.04
C ALA A 7 -10.89 -3.99 25.83
N ALA A 8 -10.71 -4.81 26.86
CA ALA A 8 -9.54 -4.71 27.73
C ALA A 8 -9.11 -6.10 28.18
N GLN A 9 -8.33 -6.79 27.34
CA GLN A 9 -7.33 -7.80 27.73
C GLN A 9 -6.70 -8.44 26.49
N VAL A 10 -5.76 -7.73 25.85
CA VAL A 10 -4.68 -8.39 25.09
C VAL A 10 -3.37 -7.64 25.35
N THR A 11 -3.00 -7.56 26.64
CA THR A 11 -1.67 -7.14 27.07
C THR A 11 -1.18 -8.15 28.10
N ALA A 12 -0.79 -9.34 27.64
CA ALA A 12 -0.16 -10.35 28.48
C ALA A 12 0.85 -11.16 27.65
N GLY A 13 2.14 -10.95 27.94
CA GLY A 13 3.23 -11.89 27.65
C GLY A 13 3.62 -12.09 26.19
N TYR A 14 4.30 -11.12 25.57
CA TYR A 14 5.06 -11.37 24.34
C TYR A 14 6.38 -12.06 24.70
N GLN A 15 6.37 -13.38 24.86
CA GLN A 15 7.60 -14.15 24.73
C GLN A 15 7.98 -14.16 23.25
N ALA A 16 9.20 -13.73 22.94
CA ALA A 16 9.74 -13.79 21.59
C ALA A 16 9.73 -15.25 21.12
N ALA A 17 8.77 -15.59 20.27
CA ALA A 17 8.84 -16.79 19.49
C ALA A 17 10.15 -16.71 18.68
N THR A 18 10.96 -17.76 18.75
CA THR A 18 12.11 -18.00 17.88
C THR A 18 11.72 -17.60 16.46
N GLY A 19 12.53 -16.73 15.84
CA GLY A 19 12.30 -16.25 14.48
C GLY A 19 12.07 -17.40 13.50
N PRO A 20 11.48 -17.13 12.32
CA PRO A 20 11.30 -18.17 11.32
C PRO A 20 12.63 -18.89 11.11
N ASP A 21 12.62 -20.22 11.09
CA ASP A 21 13.78 -20.94 10.61
C ASP A 21 14.04 -20.42 9.19
N ALA A 22 15.28 -20.04 8.88
CA ALA A 22 15.60 -19.40 7.60
C ALA A 22 15.22 -20.31 6.40
N ALA A 23 15.01 -21.61 6.67
CA ALA A 23 14.48 -22.60 5.75
C ALA A 23 13.02 -22.36 5.28
N ASP A 24 12.22 -21.55 6.00
CA ASP A 24 10.79 -21.32 5.70
C ASP A 24 10.53 -20.13 4.76
N GLU A 25 11.53 -19.30 4.47
CA GLU A 25 11.37 -18.06 3.69
C GLU A 25 10.87 -18.29 2.24
N PRO A 26 11.51 -19.13 1.40
CA PRO A 26 11.05 -19.38 0.04
C PRO A 26 9.69 -20.08 0.00
N ASP A 27 9.41 -20.97 0.96
CA ASP A 27 8.13 -21.68 1.05
C ASP A 27 6.98 -20.72 1.44
N ARG A 28 7.25 -19.76 2.33
CA ARG A 28 6.27 -18.75 2.72
C ARG A 28 5.87 -17.82 1.57
N LEU A 29 6.84 -17.37 0.77
CA LEU A 29 6.55 -16.54 -0.41
C LEU A 29 5.70 -17.29 -1.44
N ALA A 30 6.02 -18.55 -1.70
CA ALA A 30 5.24 -19.42 -2.58
C ALA A 30 3.79 -19.53 -2.08
N ARG A 31 3.59 -19.78 -0.77
CA ARG A 31 2.24 -19.85 -0.18
C ARG A 31 1.45 -18.54 -0.28
N TRP A 32 2.07 -17.38 -0.11
CA TRP A 32 1.39 -16.08 -0.23
C TRP A 32 0.93 -15.75 -1.65
N THR A 33 1.66 -16.24 -2.64
CA THR A 33 1.46 -15.87 -4.05
C THR A 33 0.81 -16.99 -4.86
N ASP A 34 0.61 -18.16 -4.24
CA ASP A 34 -0.15 -19.25 -4.81
C ASP A 34 -1.59 -18.82 -5.08
N GLY A 35 -2.14 -19.29 -6.19
CA GLY A 35 -3.49 -18.89 -6.62
C GLY A 35 -3.65 -17.44 -7.10
N TYR A 36 -2.64 -16.56 -6.98
CA TYR A 36 -2.77 -15.17 -7.47
C TYR A 36 -2.96 -15.11 -9.00
N ARG A 37 -4.18 -14.74 -9.38
CA ARG A 37 -4.82 -14.44 -10.66
C ARG A 37 -4.83 -12.96 -11.10
N PRO A 38 -3.90 -12.41 -11.91
CA PRO A 38 -4.15 -11.10 -12.51
C PRO A 38 -5.43 -11.13 -13.37
N GLU A 39 -6.19 -10.04 -13.37
CA GLU A 39 -7.40 -9.91 -14.18
C GLU A 39 -7.05 -9.93 -15.69
N PRO A 40 -7.70 -10.80 -16.50
CA PRO A 40 -7.45 -10.84 -17.94
C PRO A 40 -7.69 -9.49 -18.60
N GLY A 41 -6.75 -9.05 -19.45
CA GLY A 41 -6.85 -7.80 -20.19
C GLY A 41 -6.51 -6.54 -19.38
N ARG A 42 -6.09 -6.67 -18.12
CA ARG A 42 -5.66 -5.55 -17.28
C ARG A 42 -4.18 -5.70 -16.89
N PRO A 43 -3.35 -4.64 -17.01
CA PRO A 43 -2.01 -4.66 -16.46
C PRO A 43 -2.05 -4.88 -14.95
N ASP A 44 -1.22 -5.79 -14.47
CA ASP A 44 -1.07 -6.09 -13.04
C ASP A 44 0.26 -5.52 -12.52
N GLU A 45 0.30 -5.11 -11.26
CA GLU A 45 1.52 -4.52 -10.68
C GLU A 45 2.50 -5.56 -10.17
N TYR A 46 2.03 -6.77 -9.84
CA TYR A 46 2.87 -7.85 -9.36
C TYR A 46 3.29 -8.80 -10.48
N ARG A 47 2.43 -9.11 -11.44
CA ARG A 47 2.72 -10.02 -12.56
C ARG A 47 2.82 -9.30 -13.90
N ASP A 48 3.79 -9.70 -14.73
CA ASP A 48 3.88 -9.30 -16.13
C ASP A 48 2.93 -10.11 -17.03
N ALA A 49 2.96 -9.81 -18.33
CA ALA A 49 2.15 -10.48 -19.35
C ALA A 49 2.47 -11.99 -19.49
N ASP A 50 3.67 -12.42 -19.11
CA ASP A 50 4.08 -13.83 -19.09
C ASP A 50 3.75 -14.50 -17.75
N GLY A 51 3.14 -13.78 -16.81
CA GLY A 51 2.78 -14.25 -15.49
C GLY A 51 3.95 -14.32 -14.50
N ARG A 52 5.11 -13.75 -14.82
CA ARG A 52 6.27 -13.68 -13.94
C ARG A 52 6.17 -12.47 -13.00
N PRO A 53 6.73 -12.53 -11.79
CA PRO A 53 6.81 -11.37 -10.92
C PRO A 53 7.56 -10.20 -11.58
N ARG A 54 7.01 -8.97 -11.52
CA ARG A 54 7.60 -7.75 -12.11
C ARG A 54 8.01 -6.72 -11.05
N GLY A 55 8.92 -5.83 -11.44
CA GLY A 55 9.33 -4.67 -10.64
C GLY A 55 9.98 -5.04 -9.30
N ALA A 56 9.79 -4.18 -8.30
CA ALA A 56 10.40 -4.34 -6.97
C ALA A 56 9.57 -5.19 -6.00
N TRP A 57 8.41 -5.69 -6.41
CA TRP A 57 7.54 -6.50 -5.56
C TRP A 57 8.21 -7.74 -4.97
N PRO A 58 8.97 -8.56 -5.74
CA PRO A 58 9.68 -9.71 -5.17
C PRO A 58 10.59 -9.32 -4.00
N ARG A 59 11.33 -8.21 -4.12
CA ARG A 59 12.25 -7.74 -3.08
C ARG A 59 11.51 -7.29 -1.82
N LEU A 60 10.32 -6.69 -1.95
CA LEU A 60 9.46 -6.34 -0.82
C LEU A 60 8.95 -7.61 -0.13
N LEU A 61 8.41 -8.55 -0.91
CA LEU A 61 7.83 -9.78 -0.37
C LEU A 61 8.89 -10.67 0.30
N GLU A 62 10.09 -10.80 -0.26
CA GLU A 62 11.23 -11.47 0.38
C GLU A 62 11.59 -10.82 1.73
N ARG A 63 11.62 -9.49 1.80
CA ARG A 63 11.86 -8.78 3.07
C ARG A 63 10.76 -9.04 4.10
N LEU A 64 9.51 -9.15 3.67
CA LEU A 64 8.41 -9.51 4.56
C LEU A 64 8.49 -10.99 4.98
N ALA A 65 8.87 -11.89 4.08
CA ALA A 65 8.95 -13.33 4.35
C ALA A 65 9.98 -13.67 5.43
N ARG A 66 11.06 -12.88 5.54
CA ARG A 66 12.08 -12.98 6.61
C ARG A 66 11.61 -12.62 8.01
N LEU A 67 10.47 -11.95 8.13
CA LEU A 67 9.93 -11.57 9.43
C LEU A 67 9.09 -12.70 10.00
N SER A 68 9.05 -12.80 11.33
CA SER A 68 8.06 -13.62 12.00
C SER A 68 6.65 -13.05 11.80
N GLU A 69 5.64 -13.90 11.88
CA GLU A 69 4.24 -13.48 11.75
C GLU A 69 3.84 -12.38 12.76
N PRO A 70 4.26 -12.42 14.04
CA PRO A 70 4.02 -11.33 14.98
C PRO A 70 4.69 -10.01 14.57
N GLU A 71 5.89 -10.05 14.00
CA GLU A 71 6.58 -8.84 13.52
C GLU A 71 5.87 -8.22 12.31
N ILE A 72 5.36 -9.05 11.40
CA ILE A 72 4.54 -8.59 10.28
C ILE A 72 3.29 -7.91 10.83
N MET A 73 2.54 -8.58 11.70
CA MET A 73 1.30 -8.03 12.28
C MET A 73 1.54 -6.71 13.03
N ALA A 74 2.61 -6.63 13.83
CA ALA A 74 2.97 -5.40 14.53
C ALA A 74 3.22 -4.23 13.57
N ARG A 75 3.85 -4.48 12.41
CA ARG A 75 4.07 -3.45 11.38
C ARG A 75 2.78 -3.01 10.71
N PHE A 76 1.87 -3.93 10.40
CA PHE A 76 0.55 -3.58 9.84
C PHE A 76 -0.27 -2.74 10.81
N VAL A 77 -0.33 -3.11 12.09
CA VAL A 77 -1.01 -2.31 13.13
C VAL A 77 -0.39 -0.92 13.25
N SER A 78 0.94 -0.81 13.18
CA SER A 78 1.63 0.48 13.18
C SER A 78 1.30 1.32 11.94
N ALA A 79 1.23 0.71 10.75
CA ALA A 79 0.89 1.40 9.51
C ALA A 79 -0.56 1.91 9.52
N GLU A 80 -1.51 1.10 9.98
CA GLU A 80 -2.92 1.49 10.12
C GLU A 80 -3.11 2.62 11.13
N ARG A 81 -2.38 2.58 12.25
CA ARG A 81 -2.36 3.68 13.21
C ARG A 81 -1.83 4.95 12.54
N HIS A 82 -0.72 4.86 11.82
CA HIS A 82 -0.14 6.02 11.14
C HIS A 82 -1.10 6.63 10.10
N ILE A 83 -1.75 5.80 9.29
CA ILE A 83 -2.79 6.21 8.34
C ILE A 83 -3.92 6.97 9.05
N ARG A 84 -4.41 6.42 10.17
CA ARG A 84 -5.48 7.03 10.98
C ARG A 84 -5.05 8.37 11.58
N ASP A 85 -3.83 8.41 12.14
CA ASP A 85 -3.29 9.59 12.83
C ASP A 85 -2.96 10.73 11.85
N THR A 86 -2.72 10.42 10.57
CA THR A 86 -2.50 11.46 9.53
C THR A 86 -3.77 12.27 9.24
N GLY A 87 -4.96 11.74 9.59
CA GLY A 87 -6.22 12.49 9.50
C GLY A 87 -6.64 12.87 8.08
N ILE A 88 -6.17 12.14 7.06
CA ILE A 88 -6.51 12.43 5.66
C ILE A 88 -7.97 12.06 5.41
N SER A 89 -8.75 13.07 5.04
CA SER A 89 -10.17 12.97 4.76
C SER A 89 -10.53 13.59 3.42
N PHE A 90 -11.69 13.22 2.88
CA PHE A 90 -12.27 13.87 1.71
C PHE A 90 -13.76 14.17 1.95
N ARG A 91 -14.27 15.16 1.21
CA ARG A 91 -15.69 15.49 1.16
C ARG A 91 -16.29 15.08 -0.17
N ILE A 92 -17.46 14.48 -0.11
CA ILE A 92 -18.27 14.17 -1.28
C ILE A 92 -19.23 15.34 -1.48
N TYR A 93 -19.34 15.84 -2.71
CA TYR A 93 -20.26 16.94 -3.01
C TYR A 93 -21.70 16.54 -2.67
N GLY A 94 -22.37 17.34 -1.83
CA GLY A 94 -23.73 17.05 -1.35
C GLY A 94 -23.80 16.21 -0.06
N ASP A 95 -22.67 15.74 0.47
CA ASP A 95 -22.60 15.12 1.80
C ASP A 95 -22.00 16.11 2.81
N GLN A 96 -22.62 16.22 3.98
CA GLN A 96 -22.11 17.05 5.07
C GLN A 96 -21.09 16.32 5.95
N ARG A 97 -20.93 15.01 5.73
CA ARG A 97 -19.95 14.19 6.46
C ARG A 97 -18.59 14.23 5.78
N GLU A 98 -17.58 14.16 6.63
CA GLU A 98 -16.19 13.99 6.24
C GLU A 98 -15.85 12.49 6.24
N HIS A 99 -15.30 12.00 5.13
CA HIS A 99 -14.98 10.59 4.94
C HIS A 99 -13.49 10.37 5.09
N ALA A 100 -13.09 9.34 5.82
CA ALA A 100 -11.69 8.93 5.88
C ALA A 100 -11.23 8.43 4.51
N TRP A 101 -10.03 8.83 4.08
CA TRP A 101 -9.47 8.31 2.85
C TRP A 101 -9.19 6.80 2.99
N PRO A 102 -9.61 5.94 2.03
CA PRO A 102 -9.42 4.50 2.12
C PRO A 102 -7.97 4.12 1.75
N LEU A 103 -7.01 4.48 2.59
CA LEU A 103 -5.61 4.12 2.42
C LEU A 103 -5.37 2.68 2.85
N GLY A 104 -4.69 1.90 1.99
CA GLY A 104 -4.22 0.57 2.31
C GLY A 104 -2.91 0.58 3.08
N SER A 105 -2.68 -0.46 3.90
CA SER A 105 -1.45 -0.62 4.70
C SER A 105 -0.24 -1.08 3.88
N LEU A 106 -0.47 -1.62 2.67
CA LEU A 106 0.59 -2.00 1.74
C LEU A 106 0.88 -0.87 0.75
N PRO A 107 2.16 -0.57 0.48
CA PRO A 107 2.53 0.45 -0.48
C PRO A 107 2.31 -0.06 -1.91
N LEU A 108 2.06 0.88 -2.83
CA LEU A 108 2.31 0.64 -4.25
C LEU A 108 3.81 0.79 -4.51
N VAL A 109 4.46 -0.26 -5.03
CA VAL A 109 5.90 -0.25 -5.28
C VAL A 109 6.15 0.19 -6.72
N ILE A 110 6.87 1.31 -6.88
CA ILE A 110 7.26 1.86 -8.19
C ILE A 110 8.79 1.90 -8.26
N GLU A 111 9.35 1.40 -9.37
CA GLU A 111 10.80 1.42 -9.59
C GLU A 111 11.33 2.84 -9.80
N ALA A 112 12.56 3.10 -9.36
CA ALA A 112 13.13 4.46 -9.44
C ALA A 112 13.24 4.97 -10.89
N ALA A 113 13.53 4.09 -11.86
CA ALA A 113 13.60 4.45 -13.26
C ALA A 113 12.22 4.81 -13.84
N GLU A 114 11.20 4.05 -13.46
CA GLU A 114 9.80 4.30 -13.84
C GLU A 114 9.32 5.63 -13.24
N TRP A 115 9.55 5.83 -11.94
CA TRP A 115 9.17 7.07 -11.26
C TRP A 115 9.79 8.31 -11.91
N ARG A 116 11.06 8.26 -12.31
CA ARG A 116 11.71 9.37 -13.02
C ARG A 116 11.03 9.70 -14.35
N SER A 117 10.62 8.69 -15.11
CA SER A 117 9.92 8.90 -16.37
C SER A 117 8.51 9.47 -16.13
N LEU A 118 7.79 8.93 -15.15
CA LEU A 118 6.46 9.40 -14.78
C LEU A 118 6.50 10.84 -14.30
N SER A 119 7.40 11.17 -13.37
CA SER A 119 7.49 12.52 -12.80
C SER A 119 7.85 13.57 -13.84
N ALA A 120 8.78 13.28 -14.76
CA ALA A 120 9.10 14.18 -15.87
C ALA A 120 7.87 14.46 -16.75
N GLY A 121 7.12 13.42 -17.11
CA GLY A 121 5.89 13.56 -17.90
C GLY A 121 4.75 14.25 -17.15
N LEU A 122 4.69 14.13 -15.83
CA LEU A 122 3.71 14.85 -15.00
C LEU A 122 4.04 16.35 -14.92
N ILE A 123 5.31 16.69 -14.71
CA ILE A 123 5.78 18.09 -14.70
C ILE A 123 5.47 18.76 -16.03
N GLN A 124 5.84 18.13 -17.15
CA GLN A 124 5.56 18.65 -18.48
C GLN A 124 4.06 18.94 -18.70
N ARG A 125 3.17 18.04 -18.25
CA ARG A 125 1.73 18.22 -18.40
C ARG A 125 1.20 19.33 -17.49
N ALA A 126 1.72 19.46 -16.28
CA ALA A 126 1.35 20.55 -15.39
C ALA A 126 1.74 21.91 -16.00
N GLU A 127 2.97 22.04 -16.51
CA GLU A 127 3.44 23.26 -17.19
C GLU A 127 2.58 23.60 -18.40
N LEU A 128 2.23 22.60 -19.22
CA LEU A 128 1.33 22.81 -20.35
C LEU A 128 -0.06 23.29 -19.91
N MET A 129 -0.63 22.69 -18.86
CA MET A 129 -1.94 23.09 -18.34
C MET A 129 -1.91 24.53 -17.82
N GLU A 130 -0.86 24.93 -17.10
CA GLU A 130 -0.68 26.32 -16.66
C GLU A 130 -0.58 27.29 -17.83
N ALA A 131 0.17 26.95 -18.88
CA ALA A 131 0.28 27.78 -20.09
C ALA A 131 -1.06 27.93 -20.81
N VAL A 132 -1.84 26.84 -20.92
CA VAL A 132 -3.19 26.87 -21.52
C VAL A 132 -4.13 27.75 -20.68
N LEU A 133 -4.09 27.64 -19.35
CA LEU A 133 -4.91 28.48 -18.48
C LEU A 133 -4.53 29.96 -18.62
N ALA A 134 -3.23 30.27 -18.74
CA ALA A 134 -2.76 31.63 -18.96
C ALA A 134 -3.17 32.19 -20.33
N ASP A 135 -3.22 31.38 -21.38
CA ASP A 135 -3.68 31.81 -22.71
C ASP A 135 -5.19 32.09 -22.72
N VAL A 136 -5.99 31.24 -22.08
CA VAL A 136 -7.46 31.37 -22.06
C VAL A 136 -7.95 32.46 -21.11
N TYR A 137 -7.33 32.60 -19.93
CA TYR A 137 -7.79 33.49 -18.86
C TYR A 137 -6.84 34.65 -18.55
N GLY A 138 -5.71 34.75 -19.26
CA GLY A 138 -4.74 35.82 -19.06
C GLY A 138 -5.27 37.18 -19.51
N PRO A 139 -4.61 38.26 -19.07
CA PRO A 139 -4.86 39.58 -19.63
C PRO A 139 -4.48 39.58 -21.12
N GLY A 140 -5.47 39.87 -21.97
CA GLY A 140 -5.29 39.98 -23.42
C GLY A 140 -4.42 41.15 -23.86
#